data_AF-A0A3N5EC14-F1
#
_entry.id   AF-A0A3N5EC14-F1
#
_cell.length_a   1.000
_cell.length_b   1.000
_cell.length_c   1.000
_cell.angle_alpha   90.00
_cell.angle_beta   90.00
_cell.angle_gamma   90.00
#
_symmetry.space_group_name_H-M   'P 1'
#
loop_
_entity.id
_entity.type
_entity.pdbx_description
1 polymer ?
#
loop_
_entity_poly.entity_id
_entity_poly.type
_entity_poly.pdbx_seq_one_letter_code
_entity_poly.pdbx_strand_id
1 'polypeptide(L)'
;MLNFIETFIRSSRRWLSRSEWLIRLLRLTKAWGQACEPGLVLIQIDGLSRHQLERAMRKGNMPFLTELRRKHRYQVHSLYSGLPSSTPAMTAELLYGVKCAVPAFSFYDRADGAMYRMFEPRAAKELDQRLQTQGQPLLAGGSAYAAIYTGGAEETHFCASTLG
;
A
#
# COMPACT_ATOMS: atom_id res chain seq x y z
N MET A 1 14.05 -2.56 -40.49
CA MET A 1 12.59 -2.30 -40.61
C MET A 1 11.78 -2.72 -39.36
N LEU A 2 12.15 -3.77 -38.62
CA LEU A 2 11.45 -4.21 -37.40
C LEU A 2 11.53 -3.23 -36.21
N ASN A 3 12.67 -2.56 -36.00
CA ASN A 3 12.85 -1.62 -34.88
C ASN A 3 11.97 -0.37 -34.93
N PHE A 4 11.55 0.07 -36.12
CA PHE A 4 10.75 1.29 -36.27
C PHE A 4 9.30 1.06 -35.83
N ILE A 5 8.77 -0.13 -36.14
CA ILE A 5 7.43 -0.58 -35.75
C ILE A 5 7.36 -0.78 -34.23
N GLU A 6 8.39 -1.36 -33.63
CA GLU A 6 8.45 -1.60 -32.17
C GLU A 6 8.54 -0.29 -31.37
N THR A 7 9.28 0.70 -31.88
CA THR A 7 9.41 2.03 -31.29
C THR A 7 8.11 2.84 -31.46
N PHE A 8 7.44 2.71 -32.60
CA PHE A 8 6.14 3.32 -32.86
C PHE A 8 5.04 2.75 -31.94
N ILE A 9 5.01 1.42 -31.75
CA ILE A 9 4.08 0.75 -30.83
C ILE A 9 4.35 1.18 -29.36
N ARG A 10 5.61 1.33 -28.94
CA ARG A 10 5.95 1.89 -27.61
C ARG A 10 5.52 3.35 -27.46
N SER A 11 5.66 4.16 -28.51
CA SER A 11 5.29 5.58 -28.52
C SER A 11 3.77 5.78 -28.45
N SER A 12 3.01 5.06 -29.28
CA SER A 12 1.55 5.11 -29.27
C SER A 12 0.95 4.60 -27.95
N ARG A 13 1.61 3.65 -27.27
CA ARG A 13 1.23 3.19 -25.92
C ARG A 13 1.41 4.26 -24.82
N ARG A 14 2.33 5.21 -25.01
CA ARG A 14 2.52 6.34 -24.08
C ARG A 14 1.43 7.40 -24.27
N TRP A 15 1.00 7.65 -25.51
CA TRP A 15 -0.05 8.62 -25.81
C TRP A 15 -1.44 8.14 -25.38
N LEU A 16 -1.67 6.82 -25.41
CA LEU A 16 -2.86 6.14 -24.86
C LEU A 16 -2.65 5.61 -23.44
N SER A 17 -1.63 6.07 -22.72
CA SER A 17 -1.33 5.58 -21.37
C SER A 17 -2.51 5.93 -20.45
N ARG A 18 -3.37 4.95 -20.19
CA ARG A 18 -4.46 5.05 -19.22
C ARG A 18 -3.93 5.62 -17.90
N SER A 19 -2.69 5.30 -17.54
CA SER A 19 -2.00 5.81 -16.36
C SER A 19 -1.76 7.32 -16.41
N GLU A 20 -1.39 7.92 -17.54
CA GLU A 20 -1.24 9.39 -17.68
C GLU A 20 -2.59 10.09 -17.57
N TRP A 21 -3.63 9.50 -18.17
CA TRP A 21 -4.99 9.99 -18.05
C TRP A 21 -5.51 9.87 -16.61
N LEU A 22 -5.18 8.77 -15.92
CA LEU A 22 -5.53 8.55 -14.51
C LEU A 22 -4.79 9.53 -13.60
N ILE A 23 -3.50 9.77 -13.84
CA ILE A 23 -2.68 10.76 -13.11
C ILE A 23 -3.32 12.15 -13.25
N ARG A 24 -3.72 12.53 -14.47
CA ARG A 24 -4.41 13.81 -14.70
C ARG A 24 -5.80 13.86 -14.06
N LEU A 25 -6.59 12.79 -14.17
CA LEU A 25 -7.94 12.70 -13.63
C LEU A 25 -7.95 12.75 -12.10
N LEU A 26 -7.05 12.00 -11.47
CA LEU A 26 -6.90 11.90 -10.02
C LEU A 26 -6.01 13.00 -9.43
N ARG A 27 -5.49 13.91 -10.28
CA ARG A 27 -4.54 14.98 -9.89
C ARG A 27 -3.33 14.46 -9.10
N LEU A 28 -2.82 13.27 -9.48
CA LEU A 28 -1.67 12.68 -8.80
C LEU A 28 -0.41 13.47 -9.11
N THR A 29 0.44 13.61 -8.10
CA THR A 29 1.74 14.25 -8.29
C THR A 29 2.60 13.36 -9.17
N LYS A 30 3.07 13.89 -10.29
CA LYS A 30 4.07 13.19 -11.09
C LYS A 30 5.40 13.33 -10.37
N ALA A 31 6.07 12.21 -10.09
CA ALA A 31 7.46 12.26 -9.67
C ALA A 31 8.28 12.86 -10.82
N TRP A 32 8.68 14.13 -10.69
CA TRP A 32 9.51 14.82 -11.67
C TRP A 32 10.97 14.62 -11.30
N GLY A 33 11.72 13.94 -12.17
CA GLY A 33 13.14 13.67 -11.99
C GLY A 33 13.47 12.17 -12.01
N GLN A 34 14.70 11.85 -12.39
CA GLN A 34 15.28 10.56 -12.02
C GLN A 34 15.54 10.65 -10.51
N ALA A 35 14.78 9.90 -9.71
CA ALA A 35 15.20 9.63 -8.35
C ALA A 35 16.56 8.92 -8.45
N CYS A 36 17.64 9.64 -8.19
CA CYS A 36 18.99 9.06 -8.14
C CYS A 36 19.12 8.10 -6.95
N GLU A 37 18.20 8.17 -5.99
CA GLU A 37 18.14 7.32 -4.81
C GLU A 37 17.09 6.20 -4.97
N PRO A 38 17.37 4.99 -4.45
CA PRO A 38 16.39 3.91 -4.43
C PRO A 38 15.14 4.29 -3.62
N GLY A 39 13.97 4.24 -4.27
CA GLY A 39 12.68 4.43 -3.61
C GLY A 39 12.06 3.12 -3.12
N LEU A 40 11.10 3.22 -2.20
CA LEU A 40 10.30 2.10 -1.71
C LEU A 40 8.88 2.16 -2.30
N VAL A 41 8.42 1.05 -2.88
CA VAL A 41 7.01 0.88 -3.26
C VAL A 41 6.46 -0.32 -2.50
N LEU A 42 5.44 -0.08 -1.68
CA LEU A 42 4.72 -1.11 -0.94
C LEU A 42 3.37 -1.37 -1.60
N ILE A 43 3.06 -2.64 -1.82
CA ILE A 43 1.75 -3.09 -2.32
C ILE A 43 1.18 -4.06 -1.29
N GLN A 44 0.16 -3.62 -0.58
CA GLN A 44 -0.60 -4.47 0.33
C GLN A 44 -1.77 -5.10 -0.41
N ILE A 45 -1.86 -6.43 -0.37
CA ILE A 45 -3.02 -7.17 -0.88
C ILE A 45 -3.70 -7.80 0.34
N ASP A 46 -4.89 -7.32 0.68
CA ASP A 46 -5.62 -7.80 1.86
C ASP A 46 -5.97 -9.29 1.71
N GLY A 47 -5.82 -10.04 2.81
CA GLY A 47 -6.12 -11.47 2.87
C GLY A 47 -5.26 -12.37 1.97
N LEU A 48 -4.12 -11.91 1.45
CA LEU A 48 -3.30 -12.70 0.53
C LEU A 48 -2.56 -13.84 1.26
N SER A 49 -3.15 -15.04 1.23
CA SER A 49 -2.49 -16.25 1.72
C SER A 49 -1.25 -16.61 0.89
N ARG A 50 -0.13 -16.88 1.57
CA ARG A 50 1.09 -17.43 0.95
C ARG A 50 0.84 -18.69 0.11
N HIS A 51 0.11 -19.67 0.66
CA HIS A 51 -0.20 -20.91 -0.06
C HIS A 51 -0.98 -20.69 -1.36
N GLN A 52 -1.92 -19.73 -1.36
CA GLN A 52 -2.69 -19.37 -2.54
C GLN A 52 -1.81 -18.66 -3.58
N LEU A 53 -0.91 -17.77 -3.15
CA LEU A 53 0.08 -17.13 -4.03
C LEU A 53 1.00 -18.17 -4.69
N GLU A 54 1.56 -19.09 -3.91
CA GLU A 54 2.42 -20.17 -4.42
C GLU A 54 1.68 -21.12 -5.35
N ARG A 55 0.43 -21.46 -5.04
CA ARG A 55 -0.43 -22.26 -5.91
C ARG A 55 -0.73 -21.54 -7.23
N ALA A 56 -1.01 -20.25 -7.20
CA ALA A 56 -1.26 -19.45 -8.40
C ALA A 56 -0.02 -19.37 -9.30
N MET A 57 1.18 -19.19 -8.73
CA MET A 57 2.44 -19.26 -9.47
C MET A 57 2.66 -20.63 -10.11
N ARG A 58 2.47 -21.73 -9.37
CA ARG A 58 2.61 -23.10 -9.92
C ARG A 58 1.64 -23.41 -11.05
N LYS A 59 0.43 -22.85 -11.01
CA LYS A 59 -0.58 -22.99 -12.07
C LYS A 59 -0.32 -22.10 -13.30
N GLY A 60 0.72 -21.26 -13.28
CA GLY A 60 1.01 -20.33 -14.37
C GLY A 60 0.16 -19.05 -14.37
N ASN A 61 -0.64 -18.81 -13.34
CA ASN A 61 -1.53 -17.63 -13.25
C ASN A 61 -0.80 -16.33 -12.86
N MET A 62 0.46 -16.44 -12.42
CA MET A 62 1.29 -15.30 -11.98
C MET A 62 2.65 -15.30 -12.70
N PRO A 63 2.68 -15.14 -14.04
CA PRO A 63 3.89 -15.28 -14.84
C PRO A 63 4.95 -14.24 -14.47
N PHE A 64 4.55 -13.00 -14.20
CA PHE A 64 5.45 -11.92 -13.79
C PHE A 64 6.19 -12.23 -12.48
N LEU A 65 5.47 -12.62 -11.42
CA LEU A 65 6.08 -12.97 -10.14
C LEU A 65 6.97 -14.22 -10.24
N THR A 66 6.57 -15.19 -11.08
CA THR A 66 7.37 -16.39 -11.35
C THR A 66 8.70 -16.04 -12.03
N GLU A 67 8.69 -15.08 -12.97
CA GLU A 67 9.88 -14.57 -13.62
C GLU A 67 10.81 -13.81 -12.66
N LEU A 68 10.26 -12.95 -11.79
CA LEU A 68 11.04 -12.24 -10.76
C LEU A 68 11.82 -13.22 -9.87
N ARG A 69 11.18 -14.31 -9.44
CA ARG A 69 11.86 -15.33 -8.63
C ARG A 69 12.96 -16.05 -9.41
N ARG A 70 12.69 -16.42 -10.67
CA ARG A 70 13.60 -17.24 -11.48
C ARG A 70 14.80 -16.47 -12.02
N LYS A 71 14.57 -15.27 -12.57
CA LYS A 71 15.61 -14.47 -13.23
C LYS A 71 16.28 -13.46 -12.30
N HIS A 72 15.52 -12.90 -11.36
CA HIS A 72 15.99 -11.81 -10.50
C HIS A 72 16.20 -12.23 -9.04
N ARG A 73 16.11 -13.54 -8.74
CA ARG A 73 16.39 -14.15 -7.43
C ARG A 73 15.56 -13.60 -6.26
N TYR A 74 14.38 -13.04 -6.54
CA TYR A 74 13.45 -12.62 -5.49
C TYR A 74 12.96 -13.82 -4.67
N GLN A 75 12.76 -13.60 -3.37
CA GLN A 75 12.29 -14.61 -2.43
C GLN A 75 10.88 -14.29 -1.93
N VAL A 76 10.13 -15.34 -1.61
CA VAL A 76 8.83 -15.22 -0.93
C VAL A 76 9.08 -15.41 0.56
N HIS A 77 8.93 -14.34 1.32
CA HIS A 77 9.04 -14.40 2.78
C HIS A 77 7.66 -14.58 3.40
N SER A 78 7.60 -15.35 4.49
CA SER A 78 6.43 -15.32 5.37
C SER A 78 6.49 -14.05 6.21
N LEU A 79 5.37 -13.35 6.30
CA LEU A 79 5.18 -12.23 7.21
C LEU A 79 4.24 -12.68 8.33
N TYR A 80 4.63 -12.44 9.58
CA TYR A 80 3.73 -12.58 10.72
C TYR A 80 2.79 -11.37 10.73
N SER A 81 1.48 -11.60 10.61
CA SER A 81 0.47 -10.55 10.53
C SER A 81 0.10 -9.90 11.86
N GLY A 82 0.67 -10.36 12.98
CA GLY A 82 0.29 -9.92 14.30
C GLY A 82 -0.97 -10.61 14.86
N LEU A 83 -1.27 -10.31 16.12
CA LEU A 83 -2.51 -10.64 16.82
C LEU A 83 -3.13 -9.32 17.31
N PRO A 84 -4.34 -8.95 16.87
CA PRO A 84 -5.17 -9.67 15.91
C PRO A 84 -4.57 -9.63 14.49
N SER A 85 -4.86 -10.64 13.67
CA SER A 85 -4.49 -10.67 12.25
C SER A 85 -5.41 -9.78 11.39
N SER A 86 -5.81 -8.62 11.93
CA SER A 86 -6.71 -7.68 11.28
C SER A 86 -5.92 -6.63 10.51
N THR A 87 -6.46 -6.17 9.39
CA THR A 87 -5.89 -5.11 8.56
C THR A 87 -5.44 -3.88 9.37
N PRO A 88 -6.25 -3.30 10.28
CA PRO A 88 -5.82 -2.12 11.04
C PRO A 88 -4.73 -2.40 12.08
N ALA A 89 -4.60 -3.62 12.62
CA ALA A 89 -3.51 -3.94 13.53
C ALA A 89 -2.20 -4.13 12.77
N MET A 90 -2.23 -4.94 11.71
CA MET A 90 -1.06 -5.23 10.88
C MET A 90 -0.51 -3.96 10.20
N THR A 91 -1.39 -3.14 9.60
CA THR A 91 -0.97 -1.91 8.92
C THR A 91 -0.42 -0.88 9.92
N ALA A 92 -0.96 -0.81 11.14
CA ALA A 92 -0.40 0.07 12.17
C ALA A 92 1.01 -0.36 12.60
N GLU A 93 1.22 -1.66 12.83
CA GLU A 93 2.55 -2.19 13.18
C GLU A 93 3.54 -1.99 12.03
N LEU A 94 3.12 -2.19 10.78
CA LEU A 94 3.96 -1.98 9.61
C LEU A 94 4.39 -0.52 9.42
N LEU A 95 3.43 0.41 9.52
CA LEU A 95 3.65 1.81 9.19
C LEU A 95 4.23 2.63 10.35
N TYR A 96 3.95 2.25 11.60
CA TYR A 96 4.34 3.01 12.78
C TYR A 96 5.21 2.24 13.76
N GLY A 97 5.44 0.94 13.55
CA GLY A 97 6.18 0.08 14.49
C GLY A 97 5.43 -0.21 15.79
N VAL A 98 4.15 0.16 15.89
CA VAL A 98 3.34 -0.01 17.10
C VAL A 98 2.58 -1.33 17.06
N LYS A 99 3.03 -2.28 17.87
CA LYS A 99 2.37 -3.59 18.02
C LYS A 99 1.02 -3.44 18.70
N CYS A 100 0.04 -4.24 18.27
CA CYS A 100 -1.27 -4.31 18.89
C CYS A 100 -1.97 -2.94 19.05
N ALA A 101 -1.74 -2.02 18.10
CA ALA A 101 -2.31 -0.67 18.11
C ALA A 101 -3.83 -0.65 18.27
N VAL A 102 -4.51 -1.68 17.74
CA VAL A 102 -5.93 -1.92 17.96
C VAL A 102 -6.18 -3.39 18.35
N PRO A 103 -7.15 -3.66 19.23
CA PRO A 103 -7.46 -5.02 19.66
C PRO A 103 -8.31 -5.80 18.64
N ALA A 104 -9.02 -5.10 17.75
CA ALA A 104 -9.88 -5.67 16.71
C ALA A 104 -10.19 -4.63 15.63
N PHE A 105 -10.89 -5.05 14.57
CA PHE A 105 -11.41 -4.13 13.56
C PHE A 105 -12.53 -3.19 14.09
N SER A 106 -13.31 -3.68 15.06
CA SER A 106 -14.31 -2.91 15.79
C SER A 106 -14.16 -3.18 17.27
N PHE A 107 -14.05 -2.13 18.09
CA PHE A 107 -13.82 -2.26 19.52
C PHE A 107 -14.40 -1.06 20.28
N TYR A 108 -14.64 -1.23 21.58
CA TYR A 108 -15.09 -0.16 22.45
C TYR A 108 -13.87 0.45 23.16
N ASP A 109 -13.63 1.75 22.96
CA ASP A 109 -12.63 2.49 23.73
C ASP A 109 -13.29 3.01 25.01
N ARG A 110 -12.78 2.57 26.16
CA ARG A 110 -13.30 2.99 27.47
C ARG A 110 -12.88 4.40 27.84
N ALA A 111 -11.75 4.89 27.33
CA ALA A 111 -11.29 6.25 27.60
C ALA A 111 -12.22 7.28 26.93
N ASP A 112 -12.66 6.98 25.70
CA ASP A 112 -13.54 7.86 24.93
C ASP A 112 -15.03 7.51 25.09
N GLY A 113 -15.33 6.38 25.73
CA GLY A 113 -16.69 5.91 25.95
C GLY A 113 -17.44 5.55 24.66
N ALA A 114 -16.72 5.22 23.58
CA ALA A 114 -17.27 5.11 22.24
C ALA A 114 -16.86 3.82 21.51
N MET A 115 -17.68 3.40 20.56
CA MET A 115 -17.34 2.34 19.61
C MET A 115 -16.47 2.90 18.49
N TYR A 116 -15.33 2.26 18.28
CA TYR A 116 -14.42 2.50 17.16
C TYR A 116 -14.63 1.42 16.11
N ARG A 117 -14.79 1.83 14.86
CA ARG A 117 -14.80 0.93 13.70
C ARG A 117 -13.82 1.44 12.67
N MET A 118 -12.86 0.62 12.26
CA MET A 118 -11.73 1.11 11.47
C MET A 118 -12.03 1.48 10.01
N PHE A 119 -13.28 1.34 9.56
CA PHE A 119 -13.76 1.93 8.31
C PHE A 119 -14.35 3.33 8.49
N GLU A 120 -14.63 3.75 9.73
CA GLU A 120 -15.18 5.07 10.03
C GLU A 120 -14.04 6.09 10.05
N PRO A 121 -14.15 7.19 9.27
CA PRO A 121 -13.04 8.14 9.15
C PRO A 121 -12.62 8.78 10.45
N ARG A 122 -13.57 9.08 11.34
CA ARG A 122 -13.28 9.63 12.67
C ARG A 122 -12.34 8.69 13.45
N ALA A 123 -12.71 7.41 13.55
CA ALA A 123 -11.94 6.42 14.29
C ALA A 123 -10.55 6.21 13.68
N ALA A 124 -10.47 6.08 12.34
CA ALA A 124 -9.22 5.93 11.63
C ALA A 124 -8.30 7.14 11.80
N LYS A 125 -8.84 8.37 11.70
CA LYS A 125 -8.10 9.63 11.85
C LYS A 125 -7.53 9.81 13.24
N GLU A 126 -8.35 9.55 14.25
CA GLU A 126 -7.94 9.69 15.64
C GLU A 126 -6.80 8.72 15.99
N LEU A 127 -6.91 7.46 15.56
CA LEU A 127 -5.81 6.50 15.71
C LEU A 127 -4.58 6.88 14.91
N ASP A 128 -4.74 7.33 13.66
CA ASP A 128 -3.62 7.77 12.82
C ASP A 128 -2.80 8.88 13.50
N GLN A 129 -3.48 9.87 14.07
CA GLN A 129 -2.85 10.95 14.83
C GLN A 129 -2.16 10.45 16.09
N ARG A 130 -2.81 9.56 16.86
CA ARG A 130 -2.20 8.95 18.05
C ARG A 130 -0.96 8.13 17.71
N LEU A 131 -0.93 7.43 16.58
CA LEU A 131 0.19 6.60 16.14
C LEU A 131 1.38 7.43 15.63
N GLN A 132 1.12 8.55 14.95
CA GLN A 132 2.17 9.46 14.49
C GLN A 132 3.00 10.08 15.63
N THR A 133 2.51 10.09 16.86
CA THR A 133 3.27 10.58 18.03
C THR A 133 4.19 9.53 18.64
N GLN A 134 4.12 8.27 18.22
CA GLN A 134 4.88 7.16 18.82
C GLN A 134 6.27 6.96 18.19
N GLY A 135 6.57 7.61 17.07
CA GLY A 135 7.83 7.48 16.35
C GLY A 135 7.74 8.01 14.92
N GLN A 136 8.82 7.87 14.15
CA GLN A 136 8.84 8.27 12.75
C GLN A 136 8.05 7.28 11.89
N PRO A 137 6.97 7.71 11.21
CA PRO A 137 6.21 6.83 10.33
C PRO A 137 6.99 6.40 9.08
N LEU A 138 6.72 5.20 8.57
CA LEU A 138 7.43 4.60 7.43
C LEU A 138 7.28 5.38 6.12
N LEU A 139 6.15 6.07 5.92
CA LEU A 139 5.85 6.79 4.67
C LEU A 139 6.04 8.30 4.79
N ALA A 140 6.74 8.78 5.82
CA ALA A 140 7.04 10.20 6.00
C ALA A 140 7.67 10.81 4.73
N GLY A 141 7.08 11.90 4.21
CA GLY A 141 7.52 12.55 2.96
C GLY A 141 7.13 11.80 1.67
N GLY A 142 6.39 10.70 1.77
CA GLY A 142 5.93 9.89 0.65
C GLY A 142 4.44 10.04 0.36
N SER A 143 3.89 9.01 -0.28
CA SER A 143 2.47 8.95 -0.66
C SER A 143 1.78 7.67 -0.15
N ALA A 144 0.50 7.75 0.20
CA ALA A 144 -0.33 6.63 0.59
C ALA A 144 -1.66 6.61 -0.19
N TYR A 145 -2.08 5.42 -0.63
CA TYR A 145 -3.25 5.23 -1.47
C TYR A 145 -4.11 4.08 -0.94
N ALA A 146 -5.42 4.32 -0.78
CA ALA A 146 -6.41 3.31 -0.38
C ALA A 146 -6.04 2.54 0.90
N ALA A 147 -5.44 3.23 1.88
CA ALA A 147 -5.01 2.65 3.16
C ALA A 147 -5.97 3.02 4.30
N ILE A 148 -5.88 2.34 5.45
CA ILE A 148 -6.61 2.77 6.66
C ILE A 148 -5.95 4.02 7.25
N TYR A 149 -4.62 4.00 7.31
CA TYR A 149 -3.77 5.02 7.90
C TYR A 149 -2.94 5.73 6.84
N THR A 150 -2.44 6.92 7.14
CA THR A 150 -1.58 7.67 6.22
C THR A 150 -0.14 7.17 6.22
N GLY A 151 0.32 6.58 7.31
CA GLY A 151 1.74 6.25 7.51
C GLY A 151 2.64 7.48 7.52
N GLY A 152 2.10 8.67 7.85
CA GLY A 152 2.81 9.95 7.80
C GLY A 152 3.06 10.49 6.39
N ALA A 153 2.43 9.92 5.36
CA ALA A 153 2.55 10.38 3.99
C ALA A 153 2.04 11.82 3.82
N GLU A 154 2.74 12.61 3.01
CA GLU A 154 2.33 13.97 2.65
C GLU A 154 1.21 13.95 1.60
N GLU A 155 1.27 13.00 0.66
CA GLU A 155 0.24 12.83 -0.36
C GLU A 155 -0.63 11.62 -0.04
N THR A 156 -1.86 11.85 0.40
CA THR A 156 -2.78 10.77 0.80
C THR A 156 -4.03 10.79 -0.06
N HIS A 157 -4.40 9.63 -0.61
CA HIS A 157 -5.58 9.47 -1.46
C HIS A 157 -6.41 8.29 -0.99
N PHE A 158 -7.72 8.50 -0.82
CA PHE A 158 -8.67 7.47 -0.41
C PHE A 158 -8.29 6.73 0.89
N CYS A 159 -7.58 7.39 1.81
CA CYS A 159 -7.25 6.79 3.10
C CYS A 159 -8.40 6.98 4.08
N ALA A 160 -8.79 5.94 4.83
CA ALA A 160 -9.89 6.05 5.79
C ALA A 160 -9.69 7.22 6.76
N SER A 161 -8.47 7.43 7.24
CA SER A 161 -8.08 8.53 8.12
C SER A 161 -8.18 9.94 7.51
N THR A 162 -8.24 10.06 6.18
CA THR A 162 -8.32 11.35 5.47
C THR A 162 -9.62 11.54 4.69
N LEU A 163 -10.52 10.54 4.71
CA LEU A 163 -11.84 10.62 4.10
C LEU A 163 -12.82 11.41 4.99
N GLY A 164 -12.83 12.73 4.87
CA GLY A 164 -13.76 13.63 5.58
C GLY A 164 -13.31 15.07 5.53
#